data_AF-A0A384DH93-F1
#
_entry.id   AF-A0A384DH93-F1
#
_cell.length_a   1.000
_cell.length_b   1.000
_cell.length_c   1.000
_cell.angle_alpha   90.00
_cell.angle_beta   90.00
_cell.angle_gamma   90.00
#
_symmetry.space_group_name_H-M   'P 1'
#
loop_
_entity.id
_entity.type
_entity.pdbx_description
1 polymer ?
#
loop_
_entity_poly.entity_id
_entity_poly.type
_entity_poly.pdbx_seq_one_letter_code
_entity_poly.pdbx_strand_id
1 'polypeptide(L)'
;MATLRACVSQWSLLTGSRSTERVCFRARSRLQLGALLQPLPGPCGAGLPCRRLASEAESGSSENKTPTFMDEEVQNILIKMTGLNLQKVFKPSVQELKPPTCKLMTQAQLEEATRKAIEAAKIRLKMPPVLEERAPINDVLAEDKILEGTETAKYVFTDISYSIPHRERFIVVREPSGRLRKASWEERDRMIQIYFPKEGRRVLTPIIFKEENLKTMYSQDRHVDVLNLCVAQFEPDSADYIKIHHQTYEDIDKHGKYDLLRSTRHFGGMAWYFVNKKKIDGLLIDQIQRDLVDDATSLIQLYHILHPDGQSAQEAKEQAAEGLHLVKVFAKTEAQKGAYIELTLQAYQETFMSHSAAS
;
A
#
# COMPACT_ATOMS: atom_id res chain seq x y z
N MET A 1 30.57 -5.60 -54.04
CA MET A 1 29.99 -6.87 -54.50
C MET A 1 29.13 -7.42 -53.40
N ALA A 2 27.83 -7.49 -53.67
CA ALA A 2 26.78 -7.88 -52.73
C ALA A 2 26.55 -9.39 -52.78
N THR A 3 26.27 -10.01 -51.64
CA THR A 3 25.31 -11.11 -51.54
C THR A 3 24.68 -11.09 -50.15
N LEU A 4 23.49 -10.49 -50.06
CA LEU A 4 22.50 -10.72 -49.02
C LEU A 4 21.96 -12.15 -49.17
N ARG A 5 21.81 -12.89 -48.05
CA ARG A 5 20.94 -14.07 -47.98
C ARG A 5 19.80 -13.76 -47.02
N ALA A 6 18.64 -13.48 -47.62
CA ALA A 6 17.34 -13.53 -46.97
C ALA A 6 16.87 -14.99 -46.90
N CYS A 7 16.26 -15.39 -45.78
CA CYS A 7 15.53 -16.64 -45.68
C CYS A 7 14.04 -16.30 -45.54
N VAL A 8 13.31 -16.50 -46.63
CA VAL A 8 11.85 -16.36 -46.71
C VAL A 8 11.23 -17.72 -46.42
N SER A 9 10.21 -17.70 -45.56
CA SER A 9 9.30 -18.78 -45.23
C SER A 9 8.45 -19.19 -46.43
N GLN A 10 8.33 -20.48 -46.72
CA GLN A 10 7.25 -21.02 -47.54
C GLN A 10 6.61 -22.23 -46.87
N TRP A 11 5.28 -22.12 -46.73
CA TRP A 11 4.36 -23.19 -46.39
C TRP A 11 4.29 -24.24 -47.50
N SER A 12 4.24 -25.51 -47.12
CA SER A 12 3.82 -26.59 -48.00
C SER A 12 2.63 -27.32 -47.38
N LEU A 13 1.48 -27.26 -48.07
CA LEU A 13 0.30 -28.07 -47.85
C LEU A 13 0.60 -29.53 -48.25
N LEU A 14 0.34 -30.48 -47.35
CA LEU A 14 0.13 -31.88 -47.71
C LEU A 14 -1.10 -32.41 -46.96
N THR A 15 -2.12 -32.69 -47.76
CA THR A 15 -3.33 -33.45 -47.42
C THR A 15 -3.00 -34.94 -47.34
N GLY A 16 -3.51 -35.61 -46.30
CA GLY A 16 -3.41 -37.07 -46.14
C GLY A 16 -4.17 -37.53 -44.91
N SER A 17 -5.08 -38.49 -45.09
CA SER A 17 -6.29 -38.70 -44.30
C SER A 17 -6.21 -39.75 -43.18
N ARG A 18 -7.11 -39.57 -42.18
CA ARG A 18 -7.87 -40.57 -41.41
C ARG A 18 -7.17 -41.42 -40.32
N SER A 19 -7.43 -41.03 -39.07
CA SER A 19 -8.01 -41.93 -38.06
C SER A 19 -8.80 -41.11 -37.02
N THR A 20 -10.07 -41.45 -36.88
CA THR A 20 -11.08 -40.83 -36.02
C THR A 20 -10.98 -41.30 -34.57
N GLU A 21 -10.72 -40.39 -33.63
CA GLU A 21 -11.12 -40.55 -32.23
C GLU A 21 -12.15 -39.48 -31.87
N ARG A 22 -13.31 -39.92 -31.38
CA ARG A 22 -14.40 -39.06 -30.89
C ARG A 22 -14.08 -38.66 -29.46
N VAL A 23 -13.91 -37.36 -29.22
CA VAL A 23 -14.02 -36.79 -27.86
C VAL A 23 -15.08 -35.69 -27.90
N CYS A 24 -16.15 -35.92 -27.14
CA CYS A 24 -17.29 -35.00 -27.02
C CYS A 24 -16.92 -33.76 -26.21
N PHE A 25 -16.87 -32.59 -26.85
CA PHE A 25 -16.88 -31.31 -26.15
C PHE A 25 -18.32 -30.89 -25.85
N ARG A 26 -18.66 -30.82 -24.57
CA ARG A 26 -19.95 -30.35 -24.06
C ARG A 26 -19.96 -28.82 -24.08
N ALA A 27 -20.51 -28.22 -25.13
CA ALA A 27 -20.79 -26.80 -25.18
C ALA A 27 -21.86 -26.44 -24.14
N ARG A 28 -21.56 -25.50 -23.24
CA ARG A 28 -22.58 -24.85 -22.40
C ARG A 28 -22.88 -23.46 -22.98
N SER A 29 -24.16 -23.31 -23.28
CA SER A 29 -24.85 -22.17 -23.87
C SER A 29 -24.74 -20.92 -23.00
N ARG A 30 -24.53 -19.77 -23.65
CA ARG A 30 -24.76 -18.44 -23.09
C ARG A 30 -26.26 -18.29 -22.79
N LEU A 31 -26.61 -17.93 -21.57
CA LEU A 31 -27.93 -17.42 -21.23
C LEU A 31 -27.84 -15.90 -21.10
N GLN A 32 -28.51 -15.21 -22.02
CA GLN A 32 -28.87 -13.80 -21.91
C GLN A 32 -29.97 -13.69 -20.84
N LEU A 33 -29.78 -12.85 -19.83
CA LEU A 33 -30.85 -12.51 -18.89
C LEU A 33 -31.36 -11.10 -19.22
N GLY A 34 -32.50 -11.06 -19.92
CA GLY A 34 -33.29 -9.86 -20.15
C GLY A 34 -34.09 -9.48 -18.90
N ALA A 35 -34.31 -8.18 -18.77
CA ALA A 35 -35.02 -7.52 -17.68
C ALA A 35 -36.49 -7.99 -17.55
N LEU A 36 -36.95 -8.14 -16.30
CA LEU A 36 -38.35 -7.99 -15.91
C LEU A 36 -38.39 -7.53 -14.43
N LEU A 37 -38.78 -6.27 -14.24
CA LEU A 37 -39.21 -5.69 -12.98
C LEU A 37 -40.57 -6.27 -12.60
N GLN A 38 -40.77 -6.67 -11.34
CA GLN A 38 -41.95 -6.32 -10.54
C GLN A 38 -41.77 -6.68 -9.04
N PRO A 39 -42.40 -5.92 -8.12
CA PRO A 39 -42.13 -5.95 -6.68
C PRO A 39 -43.12 -6.85 -5.90
N LEU A 40 -42.71 -7.35 -4.73
CA LEU A 40 -43.58 -8.11 -3.82
C LEU A 40 -43.34 -7.72 -2.33
N PRO A 41 -44.32 -7.98 -1.44
CA PRO A 41 -44.80 -7.04 -0.44
C PRO A 41 -44.20 -7.26 0.96
N GLY A 42 -44.38 -6.25 1.83
CA GLY A 42 -44.02 -6.34 3.24
C GLY A 42 -45.01 -7.15 4.09
N PRO A 43 -44.64 -7.40 5.35
CA PRO A 43 -45.62 -7.47 6.42
C PRO A 43 -45.23 -6.62 7.64
N CYS A 44 -46.23 -5.94 8.19
CA CYS A 44 -46.23 -5.35 9.52
C CYS A 44 -46.27 -6.44 10.61
N GLY A 45 -45.64 -6.19 11.77
CA GLY A 45 -45.88 -7.01 12.96
C GLY A 45 -44.91 -6.79 14.13
N ALA A 46 -45.29 -5.86 15.02
CA ALA A 46 -45.11 -5.88 16.49
C ALA A 46 -43.72 -6.15 17.13
N GLY A 47 -43.04 -5.05 17.46
CA GLY A 47 -42.46 -4.65 18.75
C GLY A 47 -41.82 -5.67 19.72
N LEU A 48 -40.54 -5.42 20.07
CA LEU A 48 -40.03 -5.34 21.45
C LEU A 48 -38.86 -4.31 21.49
N PRO A 49 -38.69 -3.54 22.58
CA PRO A 49 -37.81 -2.37 22.60
C PRO A 49 -36.35 -2.76 22.90
N CYS A 50 -35.42 -2.42 22.00
CA CYS A 50 -33.99 -2.43 22.31
C CYS A 50 -33.68 -1.31 23.32
N ARG A 51 -33.23 -1.69 24.52
CA ARG A 51 -32.54 -0.78 25.45
C ARG A 51 -31.36 -0.13 24.72
N ARG A 52 -31.46 1.18 24.48
CA ARG A 52 -30.30 2.06 24.27
C ARG A 52 -29.44 1.98 25.53
N LEU A 53 -28.31 1.29 25.45
CA LEU A 53 -27.19 1.59 26.33
C LEU A 53 -26.57 2.89 25.79
N ALA A 54 -26.90 3.99 26.45
CA ALA A 54 -26.18 5.23 26.30
C ALA A 54 -24.73 4.96 26.74
N SER A 55 -23.78 5.07 25.81
CA SER A 55 -22.39 5.28 26.18
C SER A 55 -22.33 6.65 26.85
N GLU A 56 -22.03 6.65 28.13
CA GLU A 56 -21.65 7.85 28.88
C GLU A 56 -20.55 8.55 28.11
N ALA A 57 -20.84 9.77 27.67
CA ALA A 57 -19.83 10.65 27.14
C ALA A 57 -18.96 11.06 28.31
N GLU A 58 -17.83 10.38 28.50
CA GLU A 58 -16.72 10.92 29.26
C GLU A 58 -16.25 12.18 28.53
N SER A 59 -16.75 13.30 29.03
CA SER A 59 -16.16 14.63 28.91
C SER A 59 -14.77 14.60 29.57
N GLY A 60 -13.81 14.01 28.87
CA GLY A 60 -12.38 14.07 29.17
C GLY A 60 -11.73 15.13 28.29
N SER A 61 -10.96 16.00 28.93
CA SER A 61 -10.00 16.97 28.39
C SER A 61 -9.64 16.84 26.90
N SER A 62 -9.63 17.96 26.19
CA SER A 62 -8.92 18.13 24.92
C SER A 62 -7.41 17.99 25.14
N GLU A 63 -6.95 16.79 25.49
CA GLU A 63 -5.58 16.40 25.26
C GLU A 63 -5.38 16.42 23.74
N ASN A 64 -4.37 17.14 23.28
CA ASN A 64 -4.02 17.23 21.86
C ASN A 64 -3.77 15.81 21.34
N LYS A 65 -4.78 15.19 20.73
CA LYS A 65 -4.67 13.85 20.17
C LYS A 65 -3.57 13.88 19.13
N THR A 66 -2.60 12.98 19.27
CA THR A 66 -1.56 12.82 18.25
C THR A 66 -2.22 12.50 16.93
N PRO A 67 -1.93 13.25 15.86
CA PRO A 67 -2.58 13.05 14.57
C PRO A 67 -2.27 11.65 14.05
N THR A 68 -3.29 10.99 13.53
CA THR A 68 -3.20 9.62 13.01
C THR A 68 -2.99 9.66 11.50
N PHE A 69 -2.35 8.64 10.95
CA PHE A 69 -2.11 8.54 9.50
C PHE A 69 -3.40 8.66 8.67
N MET A 70 -4.55 8.24 9.20
CA MET A 70 -5.84 8.26 8.50
C MET A 70 -6.62 9.57 8.64
N ASP A 71 -6.10 10.57 9.35
CA ASP A 71 -6.76 11.87 9.51
C ASP A 71 -6.84 12.59 8.16
N GLU A 72 -7.94 13.31 7.92
CA GLU A 72 -8.19 13.93 6.61
C GLU A 72 -7.12 14.95 6.22
N GLU A 73 -6.66 15.76 7.17
CA GLU A 73 -5.60 16.76 6.95
C GLU A 73 -4.29 16.09 6.53
N VAL A 74 -3.89 15.04 7.23
CA VAL A 74 -2.69 14.23 6.93
C VAL A 74 -2.83 13.58 5.56
N GLN A 75 -3.97 12.94 5.28
CA GLN A 75 -4.22 12.29 3.99
C GLN A 75 -4.18 13.29 2.83
N ASN A 76 -4.78 14.48 2.99
CA ASN A 76 -4.76 15.52 1.96
C ASN A 76 -3.33 15.98 1.64
N ILE A 77 -2.51 16.21 2.66
CA ILE A 77 -1.09 16.56 2.49
C ILE A 77 -0.33 15.44 1.76
N LEU A 78 -0.48 14.19 2.21
CA LEU A 78 0.21 13.05 1.61
C LEU A 78 -0.24 12.77 0.17
N ILE A 79 -1.53 12.93 -0.14
CA ILE A 79 -2.08 12.80 -1.50
C ILE A 79 -1.48 13.87 -2.41
N LYS A 80 -1.39 15.12 -1.94
CA LYS A 80 -0.77 16.23 -2.68
C LYS A 80 0.68 15.88 -3.03
N MET A 81 1.49 15.54 -2.03
CA MET A 81 2.92 15.23 -2.21
C MET A 81 3.18 13.99 -3.07
N THR A 82 2.29 12.99 -3.02
CA THR A 82 2.42 11.78 -3.84
C THR A 82 2.39 12.12 -5.33
N GLY A 83 1.61 13.14 -5.71
CA GLY A 83 1.39 13.53 -7.10
C GLY A 83 0.65 12.45 -7.90
N LEU A 84 0.23 12.81 -9.11
CA LEU A 84 -0.51 11.91 -10.00
C LEU A 84 0.11 11.93 -11.39
N ASN A 85 0.90 10.90 -11.69
CA ASN A 85 1.42 10.64 -13.02
C ASN A 85 0.70 9.43 -13.65
N LEU A 86 -0.21 9.69 -14.59
CA LEU A 86 -1.01 8.65 -15.26
C LEU A 86 -0.14 7.59 -15.97
N GLN A 87 0.97 7.99 -16.57
CA GLN A 87 1.87 7.08 -17.29
C GLN A 87 2.54 6.08 -16.33
N LYS A 88 2.89 6.54 -15.13
CA LYS A 88 3.50 5.70 -14.10
C LYS A 88 2.47 4.80 -13.41
N VAL A 89 1.29 5.35 -13.10
CA VAL A 89 0.19 4.62 -12.44
C VAL A 89 -0.35 3.48 -13.30
N PHE A 90 -0.50 3.73 -14.61
CA PHE A 90 -0.97 2.78 -15.61
C PHE A 90 0.18 2.27 -16.48
N LYS A 91 1.33 1.98 -15.85
CA LYS A 91 2.46 1.34 -16.53
C LYS A 91 2.01 0.00 -17.15
N PRO A 92 2.37 -0.30 -18.41
CA PRO A 92 2.06 -1.59 -19.03
C PRO A 92 2.59 -2.75 -18.18
N SER A 93 1.71 -3.69 -17.82
CA SER A 93 2.05 -4.89 -17.08
C SER A 93 2.45 -6.02 -18.04
N VAL A 94 3.38 -6.86 -17.60
CA VAL A 94 3.70 -8.11 -18.30
C VAL A 94 2.58 -9.10 -17.98
N GLN A 95 1.63 -9.21 -18.90
CA GLN A 95 0.46 -10.09 -18.81
C GLN A 95 0.03 -10.55 -20.20
N GLU A 96 -0.90 -11.49 -20.29
CA GLU A 96 -1.48 -11.91 -21.57
C GLU A 96 -2.09 -10.71 -22.32
N LEU A 97 -1.56 -10.45 -23.51
CA LEU A 97 -1.95 -9.30 -24.31
C LEU A 97 -3.22 -9.61 -25.11
N LYS A 98 -4.12 -8.63 -25.14
CA LYS A 98 -5.31 -8.62 -26.00
C LYS A 98 -5.14 -7.52 -27.05
N PRO A 99 -5.71 -7.68 -28.25
CA PRO A 99 -5.65 -6.63 -29.26
C PRO A 99 -6.28 -5.34 -28.73
N PRO A 100 -5.63 -4.17 -28.92
CA PRO A 100 -6.16 -2.89 -28.45
C PRO A 100 -7.40 -2.47 -29.25
N THR A 101 -8.36 -1.82 -28.58
CA THR A 101 -9.56 -1.27 -29.23
C THR A 101 -9.38 0.22 -29.52
N CYS A 102 -9.29 0.59 -30.79
CA CYS A 102 -9.25 1.98 -31.21
C CYS A 102 -10.66 2.60 -31.25
N LYS A 103 -10.78 3.85 -30.81
CA LYS A 103 -12.02 4.64 -30.84
C LYS A 103 -11.71 6.04 -31.36
N LEU A 104 -12.59 6.58 -32.21
CA LEU A 104 -12.54 7.98 -32.63
C LEU A 104 -13.28 8.81 -31.58
N MET A 105 -12.66 9.88 -31.07
CA MET A 105 -13.21 10.71 -30.01
C MET A 105 -13.15 12.19 -30.40
N THR A 106 -14.16 12.95 -29.96
CA THR A 106 -14.08 14.42 -29.97
C THR A 106 -13.23 14.91 -28.79
N GLN A 107 -12.83 16.19 -28.81
CA GLN A 107 -12.04 16.79 -27.73
C GLN A 107 -12.74 16.65 -26.36
N ALA A 108 -14.04 16.93 -26.30
CA ALA A 108 -14.82 16.79 -25.06
C ALA A 108 -14.83 15.33 -24.54
N GLN A 109 -14.97 14.35 -25.44
CA GLN A 109 -14.93 12.93 -25.07
C GLN A 109 -13.55 12.50 -24.57
N LEU A 110 -12.47 13.05 -25.13
CA LEU A 110 -11.11 12.80 -24.68
C LEU A 110 -10.87 13.36 -23.28
N GLU A 111 -11.37 14.56 -22.99
CA GLU A 111 -11.28 15.17 -21.66
C GLU A 111 -12.07 14.36 -20.62
N GLU A 112 -13.28 13.91 -20.95
CA GLU A 112 -14.07 13.03 -20.08
C GLU A 112 -13.36 11.69 -19.83
N ALA A 113 -12.77 11.09 -20.86
CA ALA A 113 -11.99 9.86 -20.71
C ALA A 113 -10.78 10.07 -19.81
N THR A 114 -10.12 11.23 -19.93
CA THR A 114 -8.99 11.61 -19.08
C THR A 114 -9.43 11.81 -17.63
N ARG A 115 -10.56 12.47 -17.36
CA ARG A 115 -11.12 12.61 -16.01
C ARG A 115 -11.44 11.26 -15.38
N LYS A 116 -12.06 10.34 -16.12
CA LYS A 116 -12.32 8.96 -15.67
C LYS A 116 -11.03 8.21 -15.33
N ALA A 117 -9.98 8.39 -16.14
CA ALA A 117 -8.67 7.81 -15.86
C ALA A 117 -8.04 8.38 -14.58
N ILE A 118 -8.19 9.68 -14.34
CA ILE A 118 -7.74 10.34 -13.10
C ILE A 118 -8.50 9.81 -11.87
N GLU A 119 -9.82 9.66 -11.95
CA GLU A 119 -10.62 9.08 -10.86
C GLU A 119 -10.22 7.64 -10.55
N ALA A 120 -10.04 6.81 -11.59
CA ALA A 120 -9.54 5.46 -11.43
C ALA A 120 -8.12 5.42 -10.85
N ALA A 121 -7.25 6.35 -11.25
CA ALA A 121 -5.91 6.48 -10.69
C ALA A 121 -5.96 6.83 -9.20
N LYS A 122 -6.82 7.75 -8.76
CA LYS A 122 -7.02 8.09 -7.35
C LYS A 122 -7.41 6.87 -6.51
N ILE A 123 -8.33 6.04 -7.01
CA ILE A 123 -8.73 4.79 -6.32
C ILE A 123 -7.53 3.82 -6.22
N ARG A 124 -6.74 3.69 -7.29
CA ARG A 124 -5.55 2.82 -7.33
C ARG A 124 -4.41 3.32 -6.43
N LEU A 125 -4.29 4.64 -6.26
CA LEU A 125 -3.32 5.33 -5.42
C LEU A 125 -3.69 5.34 -3.93
N LYS A 126 -4.86 4.79 -3.55
CA LYS A 126 -5.27 4.70 -2.15
C LYS A 126 -4.18 4.02 -1.32
N MET A 127 -3.66 4.76 -0.34
CA MET A 127 -2.56 4.32 0.50
C MET A 127 -3.02 3.22 1.46
N PRO A 128 -2.19 2.18 1.70
CA PRO A 128 -2.48 1.20 2.72
C PRO A 128 -2.42 1.86 4.11
N PRO A 129 -3.28 1.45 5.07
CA PRO A 129 -3.21 1.98 6.42
C PRO A 129 -1.87 1.58 7.08
N VAL A 130 -1.29 2.51 7.83
CA VAL A 130 -0.11 2.27 8.66
C VAL A 130 -0.60 1.91 10.05
N LEU A 131 -0.29 0.69 10.49
CA LEU A 131 -0.65 0.17 11.81
C LEU A 131 0.60 -0.13 12.62
N GLU A 132 0.45 -0.11 13.93
CA GLU A 132 1.50 -0.56 14.85
C GLU A 132 1.62 -2.09 14.84
N GLU A 133 2.75 -2.58 15.37
CA GLU A 133 2.99 -4.01 15.50
C GLU A 133 2.01 -4.63 16.50
N ARG A 134 1.31 -5.68 16.07
CA ARG A 134 0.36 -6.40 16.93
C ARG A 134 1.07 -7.13 18.07
N ALA A 135 0.48 -7.08 19.27
CA ALA A 135 0.98 -7.82 20.43
C ALA A 135 0.81 -9.35 20.25
N PRO A 136 1.76 -10.18 20.74
CA PRO A 136 1.65 -11.63 20.65
C PRO A 136 0.49 -12.17 21.49
N ILE A 137 -0.18 -13.20 20.98
CA ILE A 137 -1.29 -13.86 21.67
C ILE A 137 -0.73 -15.00 22.54
N ASN A 138 -0.83 -14.85 23.86
CA ASN A 138 -0.42 -15.87 24.83
C ASN A 138 -1.58 -16.24 25.76
N ASP A 139 -2.67 -16.74 25.16
CA ASP A 139 -3.90 -17.09 25.87
C ASP A 139 -4.12 -18.61 25.88
N VAL A 140 -4.33 -19.17 27.07
CA VAL A 140 -4.48 -20.61 27.32
C VAL A 140 -5.88 -20.85 27.83
N LEU A 141 -6.64 -21.68 27.12
CA LEU A 141 -8.04 -21.94 27.39
C LEU A 141 -8.24 -23.08 28.40
N ALA A 142 -7.43 -24.13 28.29
CA ALA A 142 -7.50 -25.30 29.17
C ALA A 142 -6.17 -26.04 29.22
N GLU A 143 -5.92 -26.76 30.32
CA GLU A 143 -4.71 -27.58 30.52
C GLU A 143 -5.09 -28.94 31.09
N ASP A 144 -4.96 -30.00 30.29
CA ASP A 144 -5.29 -31.37 30.69
C ASP A 144 -4.03 -32.23 30.73
N LYS A 145 -3.37 -32.27 31.90
CA LYS A 145 -2.10 -33.01 32.10
C LYS A 145 -2.20 -34.51 31.85
N ILE A 146 -3.42 -35.07 31.88
CA ILE A 146 -3.66 -36.50 31.60
C ILE A 146 -3.28 -36.86 30.16
N LEU A 147 -3.37 -35.89 29.24
CA LEU A 147 -3.07 -36.10 27.82
C LEU A 147 -1.61 -35.81 27.47
N GLU A 148 -0.80 -35.43 28.46
CA GLU A 148 0.63 -35.22 28.29
C GLU A 148 1.32 -36.54 27.88
N GLY A 149 2.09 -36.49 26.79
CA GLY A 149 2.84 -37.65 26.28
C GLY A 149 2.02 -38.68 25.51
N THR A 150 0.71 -38.44 25.30
CA THR A 150 -0.13 -39.32 24.46
C THR A 150 0.14 -39.11 22.97
N GLU A 151 0.33 -37.85 22.57
CA GLU A 151 0.54 -37.43 21.18
C GLU A 151 1.92 -36.78 21.01
N THR A 152 2.51 -36.91 19.82
CA THR A 152 3.83 -36.30 19.51
C THR A 152 3.74 -34.96 18.79
N ALA A 153 2.64 -34.72 18.07
CA ALA A 153 2.43 -33.56 17.23
C ALA A 153 1.36 -32.63 17.80
N LYS A 154 1.37 -31.37 17.37
CA LYS A 154 0.33 -30.38 17.73
C LYS A 154 -0.85 -30.52 16.76
N TYR A 155 -2.06 -30.44 17.29
CA TYR A 155 -3.28 -30.37 16.47
C TYR A 155 -3.78 -28.94 16.41
N VAL A 156 -4.14 -28.48 15.20
CA VAL A 156 -4.64 -27.12 14.98
C VAL A 156 -6.08 -27.20 14.50
N PHE A 157 -6.99 -26.69 15.33
CA PHE A 157 -8.42 -26.64 15.03
C PHE A 157 -8.78 -25.23 14.58
N THR A 158 -9.42 -25.13 13.42
CA THR A 158 -9.79 -23.84 12.79
C THR A 158 -11.28 -23.84 12.50
N ASP A 159 -11.99 -22.83 13.01
CA ASP A 159 -13.36 -22.58 12.59
C ASP A 159 -13.37 -22.03 11.15
N ILE A 160 -14.12 -22.67 10.25
CA ILE A 160 -14.22 -22.35 8.81
C ILE A 160 -15.55 -21.68 8.42
N SER A 161 -16.29 -21.14 9.38
CA SER A 161 -17.56 -20.44 9.14
C SER A 161 -17.37 -19.20 8.25
N TYR A 162 -18.15 -19.10 7.16
CA TYR A 162 -17.98 -18.04 6.14
C TYR A 162 -18.41 -16.64 6.64
N SER A 163 -19.40 -16.55 7.52
CA SER A 163 -19.94 -15.28 8.02
C SER A 163 -19.04 -14.55 9.01
N ILE A 164 -17.98 -15.20 9.52
CA ILE A 164 -17.13 -14.66 10.57
C ILE A 164 -15.88 -14.00 9.96
N PRO A 165 -15.56 -12.74 10.33
CA PRO A 165 -14.38 -12.07 9.81
C PRO A 165 -13.08 -12.72 10.31
N HIS A 166 -12.02 -12.60 9.52
CA HIS A 166 -10.74 -13.26 9.79
C HIS A 166 -10.05 -12.82 11.08
N ARG A 167 -10.40 -11.66 11.66
CA ARG A 167 -9.85 -11.19 12.95
C ARG A 167 -10.57 -11.78 14.17
N GLU A 168 -11.83 -12.19 14.03
CA GLU A 168 -12.65 -12.73 15.13
C GLU A 168 -12.70 -14.27 15.12
N ARG A 169 -12.26 -14.90 14.03
CA ARG A 169 -12.21 -16.36 13.86
C ARG A 169 -11.45 -17.07 14.99
N PHE A 170 -12.01 -18.18 15.49
CA PHE A 170 -11.37 -19.00 16.50
C PHE A 170 -10.41 -20.02 15.86
N ILE A 171 -9.15 -19.96 16.28
CA ILE A 171 -8.10 -20.91 15.90
C ILE A 171 -7.37 -21.33 17.17
N VAL A 172 -7.42 -22.61 17.48
CA VAL A 172 -6.86 -23.17 18.71
C VAL A 172 -5.87 -24.28 18.39
N VAL A 173 -4.85 -24.40 19.24
CA VAL A 173 -3.77 -25.38 19.11
C VAL A 173 -3.76 -26.23 20.35
N ARG A 174 -3.87 -27.55 20.15
CA ARG A 174 -3.67 -28.57 21.17
C ARG A 174 -2.24 -29.04 21.10
N GLU A 175 -1.49 -28.84 22.17
CA GLU A 175 -0.08 -29.24 22.27
C GLU A 175 0.06 -30.63 22.91
N PRO A 176 1.16 -31.36 22.60
CA PRO A 176 1.53 -32.63 23.25
C PRO A 176 1.58 -32.61 24.78
N SER A 177 1.73 -31.43 25.38
CA SER A 177 1.71 -31.19 26.83
C SER A 177 0.30 -31.23 27.43
N GLY A 178 -0.74 -31.43 26.63
CA GLY A 178 -2.14 -31.38 27.06
C GLY A 178 -2.71 -29.97 27.17
N ARG A 179 -1.97 -28.93 26.75
CA ARG A 179 -2.41 -27.53 26.77
C ARG A 179 -3.24 -27.20 25.52
N LEU A 180 -4.40 -26.57 25.70
CA LEU A 180 -5.21 -25.98 24.65
C LEU A 180 -5.06 -24.45 24.69
N ARG A 181 -4.37 -23.89 23.71
CA ARG A 181 -4.10 -22.45 23.61
C ARG A 181 -4.68 -21.85 22.33
N LYS A 182 -4.81 -20.52 22.29
CA LYS A 182 -5.02 -19.82 21.03
C LYS A 182 -3.78 -19.93 20.13
N ALA A 183 -4.00 -19.98 18.82
CA ALA A 183 -2.92 -19.98 17.84
C ALA A 183 -2.13 -18.66 17.89
N SER A 184 -0.84 -18.72 17.62
CA SER A 184 -0.03 -17.52 17.40
C SER A 184 -0.51 -16.78 16.14
N TRP A 185 -0.10 -15.53 15.97
CA TRP A 185 -0.46 -14.76 14.78
C TRP A 185 0.06 -15.39 13.48
N GLU A 186 1.24 -15.98 13.49
CA GLU A 186 1.85 -16.65 12.33
C GLU A 186 1.10 -17.96 12.00
N GLU A 187 0.74 -18.73 13.04
CA GLU A 187 -0.08 -19.92 12.91
C GLU A 187 -1.46 -19.54 12.34
N ARG A 188 -2.05 -18.45 12.84
CA ARG A 188 -3.36 -17.94 12.42
C ARG A 188 -3.35 -17.54 10.94
N ASP A 189 -2.42 -16.68 10.55
CA ASP A 189 -2.30 -16.19 9.18
C ASP A 189 -2.06 -17.35 8.19
N ARG A 190 -1.25 -18.33 8.59
CA ARG A 190 -0.99 -19.54 7.81
C ARG A 190 -2.24 -20.41 7.64
N MET A 191 -2.98 -20.67 8.73
CA MET A 191 -4.21 -21.47 8.67
C MET A 191 -5.28 -20.78 7.84
N ILE A 192 -5.45 -19.46 7.98
CA ILE A 192 -6.39 -18.68 7.18
C ILE A 192 -6.05 -18.82 5.70
N GLN A 193 -4.78 -18.73 5.30
CA GLN A 193 -4.41 -18.89 3.89
C GLN A 193 -4.66 -20.31 3.34
N ILE A 194 -4.57 -21.34 4.18
CA ILE A 194 -4.84 -22.74 3.77
C ILE A 194 -6.33 -22.95 3.49
N TYR A 195 -7.21 -22.48 4.39
CA TYR A 195 -8.65 -22.67 4.24
C TYR A 195 -9.33 -21.60 3.36
N PHE A 196 -8.80 -20.38 3.35
CA PHE A 196 -9.29 -19.23 2.61
C PHE A 196 -8.16 -18.62 1.76
N PRO A 197 -7.82 -19.24 0.62
CA PRO A 197 -6.70 -18.81 -0.19
C PRO A 197 -6.93 -17.42 -0.80
N LYS A 198 -6.07 -16.47 -0.44
CA LYS A 198 -6.00 -15.14 -1.05
C LYS A 198 -4.96 -15.12 -2.17
N GLU A 199 -5.30 -14.52 -3.30
CA GLU A 199 -4.37 -14.34 -4.42
C GLU A 199 -3.14 -13.53 -4.00
N GLY A 200 -1.96 -13.93 -4.48
CA GLY A 200 -0.69 -13.28 -4.17
C GLY A 200 -0.06 -13.66 -2.82
N ARG A 201 -0.81 -14.31 -1.91
CA ARG A 201 -0.30 -14.78 -0.61
C ARG A 201 0.12 -16.25 -0.68
N ARG A 202 1.29 -16.57 -0.14
CA ARG A 202 1.80 -17.94 0.00
C ARG A 202 1.72 -18.41 1.45
N VAL A 203 1.50 -19.71 1.64
CA VAL A 203 1.44 -20.36 2.97
C VAL A 203 2.80 -20.33 3.66
N LEU A 204 3.87 -20.57 2.89
CA LEU A 204 5.24 -20.42 3.36
C LEU A 204 5.79 -19.06 2.95
N THR A 205 6.52 -18.42 3.84
CA THR A 205 7.14 -17.12 3.60
C THR A 205 8.08 -17.19 2.37
N PRO A 206 7.88 -16.34 1.36
CA PRO A 206 8.72 -16.33 0.17
C PRO A 206 10.19 -16.02 0.49
N ILE A 207 11.10 -16.73 -0.18
CA ILE A 207 12.56 -16.61 -0.01
C ILE A 207 13.07 -15.20 -0.41
N ILE A 208 12.31 -14.47 -1.22
CA ILE A 208 12.65 -13.11 -1.65
C ILE A 208 12.79 -12.12 -0.49
N PHE A 209 12.14 -12.38 0.65
CA PHE A 209 12.21 -11.53 1.83
C PHE A 209 13.43 -11.81 2.72
N LYS A 210 14.31 -12.74 2.33
CA LYS A 210 15.63 -12.86 2.97
C LYS A 210 16.50 -11.65 2.61
N GLU A 211 17.34 -11.21 3.55
CA GLU A 211 18.12 -9.98 3.45
C GLU A 211 19.01 -9.92 2.20
N GLU A 212 19.65 -11.02 1.84
CA GLU A 212 20.47 -11.20 0.64
C GLU A 212 19.68 -10.95 -0.67
N ASN A 213 18.45 -11.48 -0.74
CA ASN A 213 17.59 -11.30 -1.90
C ASN A 213 16.98 -9.89 -1.94
N LEU A 214 16.67 -9.31 -0.78
CA LEU A 214 16.20 -7.92 -0.69
C LEU A 214 17.25 -6.94 -1.20
N LYS A 215 18.53 -7.08 -0.79
CA LYS A 215 19.64 -6.26 -1.30
C LYS A 215 19.78 -6.36 -2.82
N THR A 216 19.58 -7.56 -3.37
CA THR A 216 19.60 -7.80 -4.82
C THR A 216 18.46 -7.04 -5.52
N MET A 217 17.25 -7.06 -4.95
CA MET A 217 16.10 -6.31 -5.47
C MET A 217 16.30 -4.79 -5.39
N TYR A 218 16.88 -4.30 -4.31
CA TYR A 218 17.19 -2.87 -4.13
C TYR A 218 18.26 -2.38 -5.12
N SER A 219 19.26 -3.21 -5.41
CA SER A 219 20.28 -2.91 -6.42
C SER A 219 19.68 -2.76 -7.84
N GLN A 220 18.50 -3.31 -8.07
CA GLN A 220 17.77 -3.24 -9.35
C GLN A 220 16.70 -2.14 -9.38
N ASP A 221 16.63 -1.28 -8.36
CA ASP A 221 15.60 -0.23 -8.21
C ASP A 221 14.16 -0.77 -8.16
N ARG A 222 13.99 -2.01 -7.68
CA ARG A 222 12.70 -2.69 -7.62
C ARG A 222 12.00 -2.55 -6.27
N HIS A 223 12.17 -1.42 -5.60
CA HIS A 223 11.57 -1.14 -4.29
C HIS A 223 10.04 -1.23 -4.31
N VAL A 224 9.40 -0.70 -5.36
CA VAL A 224 7.95 -0.77 -5.54
C VAL A 224 7.44 -2.21 -5.61
N ASP A 225 8.18 -3.10 -6.27
CA ASP A 225 7.82 -4.52 -6.38
C ASP A 225 7.92 -5.22 -5.02
N VAL A 226 8.97 -4.93 -4.25
CA VAL A 226 9.14 -5.46 -2.89
C VAL A 226 7.97 -5.04 -1.99
N LEU A 227 7.58 -3.76 -2.00
CA LEU A 227 6.45 -3.26 -1.22
C LEU A 227 5.11 -3.86 -1.70
N ASN A 228 4.92 -4.05 -3.00
CA ASN A 228 3.73 -4.70 -3.54
C ASN A 228 3.63 -6.17 -3.13
N LEU A 229 4.75 -6.90 -3.15
CA LEU A 229 4.81 -8.28 -2.67
C LEU A 229 4.54 -8.34 -1.17
N CYS A 230 5.06 -7.40 -0.38
CA CYS A 230 4.84 -7.31 1.05
C CYS A 230 3.35 -7.11 1.39
N VAL A 231 2.68 -6.16 0.72
CA VAL A 231 1.23 -5.92 0.87
C VAL A 231 0.37 -7.13 0.48
N ALA A 232 0.83 -7.95 -0.47
CA ALA A 232 0.11 -9.17 -0.85
C ALA A 232 0.35 -10.33 0.13
N GLN A 233 1.58 -10.45 0.66
CA GLN A 233 2.02 -11.60 1.46
C GLN A 233 1.66 -11.49 2.94
N PHE A 234 1.80 -10.31 3.53
CA PHE A 234 1.70 -10.09 4.98
C PHE A 234 0.53 -9.18 5.34
N GLU A 235 0.09 -9.26 6.60
CA GLU A 235 -0.90 -8.32 7.15
C GLU A 235 -0.19 -7.01 7.57
N PRO A 236 -0.87 -5.85 7.48
CA PRO A 236 -0.26 -4.54 7.74
C PRO A 236 0.22 -4.33 9.18
N ASP A 237 -0.29 -5.09 10.15
CA ASP A 237 0.06 -5.06 11.57
C ASP A 237 1.10 -6.14 11.96
N SER A 238 1.60 -6.92 11.00
CA SER A 238 2.59 -7.97 11.25
C SER A 238 4.01 -7.40 11.36
N ALA A 239 4.84 -8.02 12.21
CA ALA A 239 6.24 -7.64 12.40
C ALA A 239 7.05 -7.66 11.10
N ASP A 240 6.87 -8.71 10.28
CA ASP A 240 7.56 -8.86 9.00
C ASP A 240 7.18 -7.75 8.01
N TYR A 241 5.89 -7.39 7.95
CA TYR A 241 5.42 -6.30 7.10
C TYR A 241 6.12 -4.99 7.46
N ILE A 242 6.08 -4.63 8.74
CA ILE A 242 6.66 -3.38 9.26
C ILE A 242 8.18 -3.37 9.03
N LYS A 243 8.86 -4.48 9.34
CA LYS A 243 10.31 -4.63 9.14
C LYS A 243 10.73 -4.40 7.70
N ILE A 244 10.06 -5.07 6.74
CA ILE A 244 10.41 -4.98 5.31
C ILE A 244 10.10 -3.57 4.77
N HIS A 245 9.00 -2.95 5.18
CA HIS A 245 8.67 -1.58 4.80
C HIS A 245 9.73 -0.60 5.30
N HIS A 246 10.08 -0.65 6.59
CA HIS A 246 11.10 0.21 7.18
C HIS A 246 12.47 0.01 6.53
N GLN A 247 12.89 -1.24 6.31
CA GLN A 247 14.16 -1.54 5.64
C GLN A 247 14.19 -0.96 4.21
N THR A 248 13.07 -1.04 3.49
CA THR A 248 12.96 -0.49 2.13
C THR A 248 13.03 1.03 2.14
N TYR A 249 12.39 1.70 3.11
CA TYR A 249 12.46 3.16 3.25
C TYR A 249 13.86 3.63 3.62
N GLU A 250 14.55 2.93 4.52
CA GLU A 250 15.94 3.24 4.86
C GLU A 250 16.89 3.07 3.68
N ASP A 251 16.69 2.07 2.83
CA ASP A 251 17.50 1.90 1.62
C ASP A 251 17.27 3.02 0.60
N ILE A 252 16.02 3.46 0.45
CA ILE A 252 15.66 4.61 -0.38
C ILE A 252 16.34 5.89 0.12
N ASP A 253 16.30 6.14 1.43
CA ASP A 253 16.90 7.30 2.06
C ASP A 253 18.43 7.33 1.88
N LYS A 254 19.08 6.17 2.07
CA LYS A 254 20.54 6.02 1.88
C LYS A 254 21.01 6.36 0.47
N HIS A 255 20.21 6.04 -0.55
CA HIS A 255 20.56 6.26 -1.95
C HIS A 255 19.85 7.44 -2.61
N GLY A 256 19.01 8.18 -1.87
CA GLY A 256 18.24 9.31 -2.40
C GLY A 256 17.21 8.94 -3.48
N LYS A 257 16.66 7.71 -3.45
CA LYS A 257 15.80 7.16 -4.53
C LYS A 257 14.29 7.41 -4.32
N TYR A 258 13.91 8.58 -3.82
CA TYR A 258 12.52 8.89 -3.42
C TYR A 258 11.54 8.89 -4.60
N ASP A 259 12.01 9.30 -5.78
CA ASP A 259 11.18 9.35 -7.00
C ASP A 259 10.65 7.98 -7.41
N LEU A 260 11.29 6.87 -7.03
CA LEU A 260 10.77 5.53 -7.30
C LEU A 260 9.36 5.36 -6.72
N LEU A 261 9.11 5.87 -5.51
CA LEU A 261 7.82 5.76 -4.84
C LEU A 261 6.84 6.90 -5.18
N ARG A 262 7.26 7.99 -5.84
CA ARG A 262 6.33 9.03 -6.30
C ARG A 262 5.27 8.46 -7.24
N SER A 263 4.05 9.00 -7.18
CA SER A 263 2.88 8.49 -7.91
C SER A 263 2.63 6.99 -7.68
N THR A 264 2.94 6.50 -6.48
CA THR A 264 2.56 5.16 -6.01
C THR A 264 1.84 5.28 -4.67
N ARG A 265 1.01 4.28 -4.34
CA ARG A 265 0.31 4.21 -3.05
C ARG A 265 1.23 4.07 -1.83
N HIS A 266 2.54 3.86 -2.04
CA HIS A 266 3.50 3.64 -0.96
C HIS A 266 4.20 4.93 -0.50
N PHE A 267 4.05 6.02 -1.26
CA PHE A 267 4.72 7.29 -0.94
C PHE A 267 4.33 7.82 0.45
N GLY A 268 3.04 7.80 0.79
CA GLY A 268 2.61 8.31 2.09
C GLY A 268 3.12 7.50 3.27
N GLY A 269 3.22 6.18 3.14
CA GLY A 269 3.82 5.33 4.18
C GLY A 269 5.30 5.66 4.41
N MET A 270 6.03 5.97 3.34
CA MET A 270 7.44 6.41 3.42
C MET A 270 7.55 7.79 4.09
N ALA A 271 6.78 8.78 3.63
CA ALA A 271 6.79 10.14 4.20
C ALA A 271 6.40 10.12 5.69
N TRP A 272 5.36 9.36 6.05
CA TRP A 272 4.95 9.17 7.44
C TRP A 272 6.04 8.55 8.31
N TYR A 273 6.74 7.52 7.80
CA TYR A 273 7.86 6.92 8.51
C TYR A 273 9.00 7.93 8.74
N PHE A 274 9.38 8.71 7.73
CA PHE A 274 10.46 9.70 7.86
C PHE A 274 10.13 10.84 8.81
N VAL A 275 8.89 11.34 8.78
CA VAL A 275 8.45 12.40 9.72
C VAL A 275 8.47 11.89 11.16
N ASN A 276 7.96 10.67 11.41
CA ASN A 276 8.00 10.07 12.74
C ASN A 276 9.43 9.79 13.23
N LYS A 277 10.35 9.42 12.34
CA LYS A 277 11.76 9.20 12.67
C LYS A 277 12.63 10.46 12.63
N LYS A 278 12.06 11.64 12.32
CA LYS A 278 12.78 12.90 12.15
C LYS A 278 13.93 12.81 11.13
N LYS A 279 13.70 12.09 10.03
CA LYS A 279 14.65 11.87 8.92
C LYS A 279 14.08 12.39 7.61
N ILE A 280 13.68 13.67 7.58
CA ILE A 280 13.02 14.26 6.40
C ILE A 280 13.99 15.00 5.47
N ASP A 281 15.22 15.27 5.91
CA ASP A 281 16.21 16.08 5.19
C ASP A 281 16.43 15.62 3.74
N GLY A 282 16.63 14.33 3.52
CA GLY A 282 16.91 13.80 2.19
C GLY A 282 15.71 13.91 1.24
N LEU A 283 14.49 13.66 1.75
CA LEU A 283 13.26 13.85 0.98
C LEU A 283 13.01 15.32 0.65
N LEU A 284 13.28 16.22 1.61
CA LEU A 284 13.14 17.66 1.44
C LEU A 284 14.11 18.18 0.36
N ILE A 285 15.35 17.72 0.38
CA ILE A 285 16.36 18.04 -0.64
C ILE A 285 15.90 17.57 -2.02
N ASP A 286 15.42 16.32 -2.16
CA ASP A 286 14.92 15.77 -3.44
C ASP A 286 13.72 16.58 -3.97
N GLN A 287 12.83 17.05 -3.09
CA GLN A 287 11.72 17.91 -3.47
C GLN A 287 12.16 19.27 -4.01
N ILE A 288 13.13 19.93 -3.34
CA ILE A 288 13.65 21.24 -3.77
C ILE A 288 14.40 21.10 -5.10
N GLN A 289 15.23 20.06 -5.26
CA GLN A 289 16.00 19.82 -6.49
C GLN A 289 15.12 19.53 -7.72
N ARG A 290 13.86 19.15 -7.51
CA ARG A 290 12.89 18.87 -8.57
C ARG A 290 11.90 20.01 -8.80
N ASP A 291 12.16 21.18 -8.22
CA ASP A 291 11.28 22.36 -8.27
C ASP A 291 9.90 22.13 -7.62
N LEU A 292 9.82 21.22 -6.65
CA LEU A 292 8.57 20.83 -5.96
C LEU A 292 8.51 21.47 -4.56
N VAL A 293 8.62 22.80 -4.54
CA VAL A 293 8.64 23.61 -3.31
C VAL A 293 7.33 23.53 -2.53
N ASP A 294 6.21 23.40 -3.23
CA ASP A 294 4.90 23.23 -2.60
C ASP A 294 4.82 21.92 -1.81
N ASP A 295 5.42 20.85 -2.33
CA ASP A 295 5.49 19.56 -1.66
C ASP A 295 6.46 19.62 -0.47
N ALA A 296 7.58 20.34 -0.62
CA ALA A 296 8.56 20.59 0.45
C ALA A 296 7.94 21.37 1.62
N THR A 297 7.14 22.38 1.32
CA THR A 297 6.40 23.15 2.33
C THR A 297 5.36 22.26 3.02
N SER A 298 4.62 21.45 2.24
CA SER A 298 3.65 20.51 2.80
C SER A 298 4.29 19.41 3.66
N LEU A 299 5.51 18.98 3.36
CA LEU A 299 6.28 18.05 4.21
C LEU A 299 6.60 18.66 5.58
N ILE A 300 7.02 19.93 5.61
CA ILE A 300 7.33 20.63 6.87
C ILE A 300 6.05 20.91 7.65
N GLN A 301 4.95 21.27 6.98
CA GLN A 301 3.65 21.39 7.62
C GLN A 301 3.24 20.08 8.31
N LEU A 302 3.39 18.95 7.61
CA LEU A 302 3.14 17.63 8.20
C LEU A 302 4.07 17.34 9.40
N TYR A 303 5.34 17.76 9.31
CA TYR A 303 6.28 17.64 10.42
C TYR A 303 5.86 18.47 11.64
N HIS A 304 5.43 19.71 11.46
CA HIS A 304 4.93 20.56 12.55
C HIS A 304 3.60 20.08 13.14
N ILE A 305 2.75 19.43 12.34
CA ILE A 305 1.51 18.79 12.82
C ILE A 305 1.84 17.63 13.78
N LEU A 306 2.85 16.82 13.45
CA LEU A 306 3.26 15.67 14.28
C LEU A 306 4.14 16.05 15.47
N HIS A 307 4.95 17.12 15.34
CA HIS A 307 5.87 17.59 16.38
C HIS A 307 5.57 19.06 16.74
N PRO A 308 4.42 19.36 17.39
CA PRO A 308 4.00 20.73 17.67
C PRO A 308 4.90 21.46 18.68
N ASP A 309 5.58 20.71 19.55
CA ASP A 309 6.52 21.22 20.56
C ASP A 309 7.96 21.37 20.02
N GLY A 310 8.17 21.09 18.73
CA GLY A 310 9.46 21.30 18.07
C GLY A 310 9.85 22.79 18.02
N GLN A 311 11.15 23.05 18.07
CA GLN A 311 11.71 24.40 17.90
C GLN A 311 11.29 25.01 16.57
N SER A 312 11.31 24.22 15.49
CA SER A 312 10.91 24.70 14.16
C SER A 312 9.43 25.08 14.11
N ALA A 313 8.58 24.34 14.81
CA ALA A 313 7.14 24.59 14.87
C ALA A 313 6.81 25.84 15.69
N GLN A 314 7.51 26.08 16.79
CA GLN A 314 7.36 27.26 17.63
C GLN A 314 7.83 28.52 16.89
N GLU A 315 9.04 28.51 16.35
CA GLU A 315 9.58 29.66 15.60
C GLU A 315 8.74 29.98 14.36
N ALA A 316 8.23 28.95 13.66
CA ALA A 316 7.35 29.15 12.52
C ALA A 316 6.03 29.84 12.91
N LYS A 317 5.47 29.53 14.09
CA LYS A 317 4.27 30.19 14.62
C LYS A 317 4.54 31.63 15.04
N GLU A 318 5.66 31.87 15.72
CA GLU A 318 6.07 33.21 16.15
C GLU A 318 6.31 34.16 14.98
N GLN A 319 6.97 33.65 13.93
CA GLN A 319 7.33 34.45 12.76
C GLN A 319 6.23 34.46 11.67
N ALA A 320 5.10 33.77 11.90
CA ALA A 320 4.06 33.51 10.90
C ALA A 320 4.67 33.10 9.54
N ALA A 321 5.65 32.19 9.59
CA ALA A 321 6.45 31.80 8.44
C ALA A 321 5.59 31.05 7.41
N GLU A 322 5.65 31.46 6.15
CA GLU A 322 4.93 30.81 5.04
C GLU A 322 5.87 30.44 3.88
N GLY A 323 5.49 29.42 3.10
CA GLY A 323 6.19 28.97 1.91
C GLY A 323 7.68 28.64 2.16
N LEU A 324 8.57 29.24 1.35
CA LEU A 324 10.02 29.04 1.45
C LEU A 324 10.61 29.46 2.80
N HIS A 325 9.94 30.35 3.54
CA HIS A 325 10.41 30.77 4.86
C HIS A 325 10.30 29.62 5.87
N LEU A 326 9.26 28.78 5.78
CA LEU A 326 9.13 27.57 6.62
C LEU A 326 10.32 26.62 6.43
N VAL A 327 10.75 26.44 5.18
CA VAL A 327 11.92 25.62 4.84
C VAL A 327 13.19 26.19 5.47
N LYS A 328 13.38 27.51 5.42
CA LYS A 328 14.52 28.19 6.06
C LYS A 328 14.51 28.05 7.58
N VAL A 329 13.36 28.22 8.23
CA VAL A 329 13.23 28.06 9.69
C VAL A 329 13.57 26.62 10.10
N PHE A 330 13.01 25.62 9.41
CA PHE A 330 13.30 24.21 9.67
C PHE A 330 14.79 23.88 9.46
N ALA A 331 15.40 24.39 8.39
CA ALA A 331 16.80 24.15 8.08
C ALA A 331 17.78 24.67 9.16
N LYS A 332 17.42 25.76 9.85
CA LYS A 332 18.26 26.37 10.90
C LYS A 332 18.10 25.74 12.28
N THR A 333 16.93 25.17 12.54
CA THR A 333 16.53 24.72 13.89
C THR A 333 16.70 23.21 14.06
N GLU A 334 16.03 22.40 13.24
CA GLU A 334 15.89 20.96 13.47
C GLU A 334 16.53 20.06 12.42
N ALA A 335 16.87 20.60 11.25
CA ALA A 335 17.47 19.79 10.18
C ALA A 335 18.91 19.35 10.54
N GLN A 336 19.24 18.08 10.30
CA GLN A 336 20.60 17.56 10.49
C GLN A 336 21.53 18.06 9.38
N LYS A 337 21.00 18.20 8.17
CA LYS A 337 21.70 18.69 6.97
C LYS A 337 21.29 20.12 6.63
N GLY A 338 21.08 20.97 7.64
CA GLY A 338 20.62 22.35 7.49
C GLY A 338 21.39 23.17 6.45
N ALA A 339 22.72 23.21 6.54
CA ALA A 339 23.57 23.95 5.61
C ALA A 339 23.40 23.50 4.14
N TYR A 340 23.19 22.20 3.92
CA TYR A 340 22.99 21.67 2.57
C TYR A 340 21.59 22.01 2.03
N ILE A 341 20.57 22.01 2.90
CA ILE A 341 19.22 22.44 2.55
C ILE A 341 19.22 23.93 2.19
N GLU A 342 19.88 24.78 2.97
CA GLU A 342 20.01 26.21 2.66
C GLU A 342 20.71 26.46 1.33
N LEU A 343 21.83 25.76 1.07
CA LEU A 343 22.54 25.85 -0.21
C LEU A 343 21.66 25.43 -1.39
N THR A 344 20.94 24.31 -1.24
CA THR A 344 20.02 23.80 -2.28
C THR A 344 18.89 24.79 -2.55
N LEU A 345 18.35 25.40 -1.49
CA LEU A 345 17.30 26.39 -1.59
C LEU A 345 17.80 27.70 -2.23
N GLN A 346 19.03 28.12 -1.94
CA GLN A 346 19.65 29.27 -2.59
C GLN A 346 19.82 29.03 -4.10
N ALA A 347 20.34 27.87 -4.50
CA ALA A 347 20.50 27.50 -5.90
C ALA A 347 19.15 27.48 -6.64
N TYR A 348 18.09 26.97 -6.00
CA TYR A 348 16.73 27.05 -6.53
C TYR A 348 16.26 28.49 -6.73
N GLN A 349 16.46 29.37 -5.73
CA GLN A 349 16.05 30.78 -5.82
C GLN A 349 16.78 31.52 -6.94
N GLU A 350 18.09 31.31 -7.11
CA GLU A 350 18.88 31.90 -8.20
C GLU A 350 18.37 31.44 -9.58
N THR A 351 18.09 30.15 -9.72
CA THR A 351 17.56 29.57 -10.96
C THR A 351 16.16 30.13 -11.27
N PHE A 352 15.30 30.22 -10.27
CA PHE A 352 13.96 30.80 -10.41
C PHE A 352 13.99 32.28 -10.82
N MET A 353 14.88 33.08 -10.23
CA MET A 353 15.08 34.49 -10.60
C MET A 353 15.58 34.64 -12.03
N SER A 354 16.49 33.75 -12.47
CA SER A 354 17.01 33.78 -13.85
C SER A 354 15.92 33.47 -14.89
N HIS A 355 15.04 32.51 -14.63
CA HIS A 355 13.91 32.19 -15.51
C HIS A 355 12.85 33.28 -15.54
N SER A 356 12.61 33.93 -14.40
CA SER A 356 11.67 35.05 -14.30
C SER A 356 12.17 36.32 -15.00
N ALA A 357 13.49 36.51 -15.07
CA ALA A 357 14.11 37.63 -15.79
C ALA A 357 14.27 37.39 -17.31
N ALA A 358 14.18 36.12 -17.75
CA ALA A 358 14.30 35.72 -19.15
C ALA A 358 12.95 35.56 -19.89
N SER A 359 11.82 35.59 -19.16
CA SER A 359 10.46 35.66 -19.70
C SER A 359 9.97 37.11 -19.71
#